data_AF-A0A2A5H8N6-F1
#
_entry.id   AF-A0A2A5H8N6-F1
#
_cell.length_a   1.000
_cell.length_b   1.000
_cell.length_c   1.000
_cell.angle_alpha   90.00
_cell.angle_beta   90.00
_cell.angle_gamma   90.00
#
_symmetry.space_group_name_H-M   'P 1'
#
loop_
_entity.id
_entity.type
_entity.pdbx_description
1 polymer ?
#
loop_
_entity_poly.entity_id
_entity_poly.type
_entity_poly.pdbx_seq_one_letter_code
_entity_poly.pdbx_strand_id
1 'polypeptide(L)'
;MLFAFTGFSQLKTENKLLVGRLELSEKQYESAIQKFNYVIENYPPNYEPYYYRGIAKIELGDVTGAEMDFTEAIKLRPLKTDLYIIRGSARERLKNYDGAFEDFNKALELNPINPDIYLNRALVYSYLNQYDKAIDDCNKAIHYGSRKELTYIIRGMSKLGNKQYREAIADFDLILENNKFNASSYVRKATAHYYLGNYDTAQTNIQIALQIEPDNTYAYFQQAMIFIKLEQNDEALKSLSKVISISPESATAYYNRAILYAEKNDYKNALKDYDKVIFLSPNNILAYYNRAAIFNQLKKYKESLVDVEQAIALYPDFVDGYKLRSNIYRQLGNISKAETDLETAQLINQTKSNATDSLKQVEEEFLARLTSFSNNTNENVTKYSDQTISLSSPYYISLLAQNKNKQVIDSWNESYKSYTPYFILKMEDEEVVDIPLKEKKLRFINDKIAKNPNNAELYIQRGVIYASLKQHEKAILDFNKSLHIDKNYYLAYFARANLFHQMLNESENSNINIDMIIKDYDKAIALNPTFKYAAFNRGILYFQLSKYIKAIEDFSVAIELDNSFSEAYLNRGLILLILNNHEQACKDLSRAGELGLGSVYLLINRYCN
;
A
#
# COMPACT_ATOMS: atom_id res chain seq x y z
N MET A 1 -38.59 -15.84 -30.92
CA MET A 1 -37.78 -14.60 -30.92
C MET A 1 -36.88 -14.43 -29.68
N LEU A 2 -36.85 -15.38 -28.74
CA LEU A 2 -35.98 -15.34 -27.54
C LEU A 2 -34.56 -15.93 -27.74
N PHE A 3 -34.33 -16.75 -28.78
CA PHE A 3 -33.02 -17.38 -29.03
C PHE A 3 -32.00 -16.49 -29.76
N ALA A 4 -32.43 -15.41 -30.42
CA ALA A 4 -31.52 -14.53 -31.17
C ALA A 4 -30.81 -13.51 -30.25
N PHE A 5 -31.49 -12.99 -29.22
CA PHE A 5 -30.92 -12.00 -28.31
C PHE A 5 -29.84 -12.58 -27.37
N THR A 6 -29.97 -13.84 -26.96
CA THR A 6 -28.98 -14.52 -26.10
C THR A 6 -27.67 -14.76 -26.84
N GLY A 7 -27.71 -15.12 -28.14
CA GLY A 7 -26.52 -15.35 -28.96
C GLY A 7 -25.67 -14.10 -29.19
N PHE A 8 -26.28 -12.93 -29.41
CA PHE A 8 -25.54 -11.68 -29.60
C PHE A 8 -24.92 -11.13 -28.30
N SER A 9 -25.61 -11.30 -27.17
CA SER A 9 -25.07 -10.93 -25.85
C SER A 9 -23.88 -11.81 -25.47
N GLN A 10 -23.96 -13.12 -25.72
CA GLN A 10 -22.87 -14.07 -25.46
C GLN A 10 -21.63 -13.77 -26.30
N LEU A 11 -21.79 -13.46 -27.59
CA LEU A 11 -20.68 -13.15 -28.49
C LEU A 11 -19.96 -11.83 -28.13
N LYS A 12 -20.70 -10.83 -27.63
CA LYS A 12 -20.12 -9.56 -27.15
C LYS A 12 -19.29 -9.76 -25.88
N THR A 13 -19.70 -10.66 -24.99
CA THR A 13 -19.00 -10.97 -23.74
C THR A 13 -17.75 -11.82 -23.95
N GLU A 14 -17.81 -12.86 -24.79
CA GLU A 14 -16.62 -13.65 -25.15
C GLU A 14 -15.55 -12.75 -25.80
N ASN A 15 -15.98 -11.80 -26.63
CA ASN A 15 -15.09 -10.79 -27.19
C ASN A 15 -14.48 -9.89 -26.10
N LYS A 16 -15.26 -9.45 -25.10
CA LYS A 16 -14.73 -8.64 -23.97
C LYS A 16 -13.74 -9.41 -23.09
N LEU A 17 -13.97 -10.70 -22.85
CA LEU A 17 -13.02 -11.55 -22.12
C LEU A 17 -11.71 -11.69 -22.90
N LEU A 18 -11.77 -11.89 -24.22
CA LEU A 18 -10.59 -11.97 -25.08
C LEU A 18 -9.82 -10.64 -25.10
N VAL A 19 -10.53 -9.52 -25.30
CA VAL A 19 -9.93 -8.17 -25.26
C VAL A 19 -9.27 -7.92 -23.91
N GLY A 20 -9.92 -8.27 -22.79
CA GLY A 20 -9.32 -8.13 -21.46
C GLY A 20 -8.03 -8.93 -21.30
N ARG A 21 -7.95 -10.15 -21.85
CA ARG A 21 -6.71 -10.96 -21.85
C ARG A 21 -5.60 -10.33 -22.70
N LEU A 22 -5.95 -9.75 -23.84
CA LEU A 22 -5.01 -9.05 -24.71
C LEU A 22 -4.46 -7.79 -24.00
N GLU A 23 -5.35 -6.95 -23.45
CA GLU A 23 -4.99 -5.77 -22.67
C GLU A 23 -4.10 -6.15 -21.47
N LEU A 24 -4.39 -7.26 -20.78
CA LEU A 24 -3.55 -7.80 -19.71
C LEU A 24 -2.14 -8.16 -20.22
N SER A 25 -2.04 -8.84 -21.37
CA SER A 25 -0.75 -9.19 -21.98
C SER A 25 0.06 -7.97 -22.45
N GLU A 26 -0.64 -6.88 -22.80
CA GLU A 26 -0.06 -5.58 -23.16
C GLU A 26 0.22 -4.70 -21.94
N LYS A 27 0.06 -5.23 -20.72
CA LYS A 27 0.25 -4.52 -19.43
C LYS A 27 -0.70 -3.34 -19.21
N GLN A 28 -1.83 -3.32 -19.93
CA GLN A 28 -2.90 -2.33 -19.74
C GLN A 28 -3.84 -2.77 -18.62
N TYR A 29 -3.32 -2.90 -17.41
CA TYR A 29 -3.98 -3.57 -16.28
C TYR A 29 -5.32 -2.94 -15.89
N GLU A 30 -5.39 -1.60 -15.79
CA GLU A 30 -6.64 -0.91 -15.42
C GLU A 30 -7.76 -1.12 -16.45
N SER A 31 -7.41 -1.02 -17.74
CA SER A 31 -8.38 -1.27 -18.82
C SER A 31 -8.83 -2.73 -18.82
N ALA A 32 -7.89 -3.66 -18.62
CA ALA A 32 -8.20 -5.09 -18.53
C ALA A 32 -9.17 -5.39 -17.38
N ILE A 33 -8.94 -4.81 -16.19
CA ILE A 33 -9.84 -4.91 -15.04
C ILE A 33 -11.26 -4.47 -15.41
N GLN A 34 -11.42 -3.32 -16.10
CA GLN A 34 -12.73 -2.85 -16.55
C GLN A 34 -13.42 -3.86 -17.49
N LYS A 35 -12.67 -4.50 -18.40
CA LYS A 35 -13.22 -5.54 -19.27
C LYS A 35 -13.66 -6.76 -18.46
N PHE A 36 -12.89 -7.19 -17.46
CA PHE A 36 -13.25 -8.32 -16.62
C PHE A 36 -14.45 -8.03 -15.73
N ASN A 37 -14.58 -6.82 -15.18
CA ASN A 37 -15.77 -6.39 -14.44
C ASN A 37 -17.03 -6.49 -15.31
N TYR A 38 -16.95 -5.99 -16.54
CA TYR A 38 -18.06 -6.08 -17.48
C TYR A 38 -18.49 -7.53 -17.70
N VAL A 39 -17.53 -8.46 -17.84
CA VAL A 39 -17.82 -9.89 -18.00
C VAL A 39 -18.46 -10.47 -16.74
N ILE A 40 -17.98 -10.12 -15.55
CA ILE A 40 -18.50 -10.59 -14.25
C ILE A 40 -19.95 -10.16 -14.04
N GLU A 41 -20.29 -8.92 -14.38
CA GLU A 41 -21.63 -8.36 -14.14
C GLU A 41 -22.69 -8.85 -15.14
N ASN A 42 -22.27 -9.19 -16.37
CA ASN A 42 -23.21 -9.37 -17.48
C ASN A 42 -23.31 -10.82 -17.99
N TYR A 43 -22.64 -11.79 -17.35
CA TYR A 43 -22.54 -13.15 -17.87
C TYR A 43 -22.71 -14.22 -16.77
N PRO A 44 -23.12 -15.47 -17.13
CA PRO A 44 -23.13 -16.57 -16.18
C PRO A 44 -21.80 -16.74 -15.44
N PRO A 45 -21.82 -17.27 -14.20
CA PRO A 45 -20.63 -17.43 -13.39
C PRO A 45 -19.50 -18.15 -14.13
N ASN A 46 -18.39 -17.43 -14.37
CA ASN A 46 -17.16 -17.93 -14.98
C ASN A 46 -15.99 -17.54 -14.09
N TYR A 47 -15.12 -18.51 -13.77
CA TYR A 47 -13.94 -18.29 -12.93
C TYR A 47 -12.85 -17.46 -13.62
N GLU A 48 -12.80 -17.49 -14.95
CA GLU A 48 -11.73 -16.86 -15.73
C GLU A 48 -11.61 -15.34 -15.55
N PRO A 49 -12.69 -14.52 -15.64
CA PRO A 49 -12.56 -13.08 -15.42
C PRO A 49 -12.06 -12.75 -14.01
N TYR A 50 -12.47 -13.49 -12.97
CA TYR A 50 -11.90 -13.33 -11.63
C TYR A 50 -10.41 -13.68 -11.61
N TYR A 51 -10.02 -14.81 -12.20
CA TYR A 51 -8.62 -15.22 -12.29
C TYR A 51 -7.74 -14.16 -13.00
N TYR A 52 -8.15 -13.66 -14.17
CA TYR A 52 -7.37 -12.67 -14.90
C TYR A 52 -7.40 -11.29 -14.25
N ARG A 53 -8.50 -10.90 -13.61
CA ARG A 53 -8.59 -9.67 -12.82
C ARG A 53 -7.68 -9.71 -11.61
N GLY A 54 -7.60 -10.86 -10.93
CA GLY A 54 -6.67 -11.07 -9.81
C GLY A 54 -5.20 -10.95 -10.25
N ILE A 55 -4.84 -11.46 -11.43
CA ILE A 55 -3.49 -11.26 -12.00
C ILE A 55 -3.23 -9.77 -12.26
N ALA A 56 -4.16 -9.08 -12.92
CA ALA A 56 -4.02 -7.64 -13.19
C ALA A 56 -3.85 -6.82 -11.90
N LYS A 57 -4.60 -7.17 -10.83
CA LYS A 57 -4.47 -6.57 -9.51
C LYS A 57 -3.11 -6.85 -8.87
N ILE A 58 -2.60 -8.08 -8.97
CA ILE A 58 -1.24 -8.44 -8.49
C ILE A 58 -0.15 -7.56 -9.10
N GLU A 59 -0.27 -7.25 -10.39
CA GLU A 59 0.66 -6.42 -11.16
C GLU A 59 0.52 -4.93 -10.83
N LEU A 60 -0.67 -4.50 -10.39
CA LEU A 60 -0.89 -3.17 -9.83
C LEU A 60 -0.56 -3.09 -8.33
N GLY A 61 -0.13 -4.21 -7.74
CA GLY A 61 0.16 -4.35 -6.32
C GLY A 61 -1.06 -4.50 -5.41
N ASP A 62 -2.27 -4.63 -5.94
CA ASP A 62 -3.45 -4.98 -5.15
C ASP A 62 -3.52 -6.48 -4.83
N VAL A 63 -2.62 -6.93 -3.95
CA VAL A 63 -2.54 -8.34 -3.56
C VAL A 63 -3.76 -8.77 -2.75
N THR A 64 -4.32 -7.86 -1.94
CA THR A 64 -5.55 -8.11 -1.16
C THR A 64 -6.75 -8.35 -2.10
N GLY A 65 -6.96 -7.48 -3.08
CA GLY A 65 -8.04 -7.63 -4.06
C GLY A 65 -7.83 -8.84 -4.98
N ALA A 66 -6.59 -9.23 -5.26
CA ALA A 66 -6.28 -10.45 -5.99
C ALA A 66 -6.65 -11.72 -5.21
N GLU A 67 -6.36 -11.77 -3.90
CA GLU A 67 -6.73 -12.90 -3.02
C GLU A 67 -8.26 -13.12 -2.98
N MET A 68 -9.02 -12.02 -2.94
CA MET A 68 -10.48 -12.05 -3.04
C MET A 68 -10.96 -12.61 -4.38
N ASP A 69 -10.37 -12.15 -5.48
CA ASP A 69 -10.72 -12.63 -6.84
C ASP A 69 -10.40 -14.12 -7.03
N PHE A 70 -9.24 -14.58 -6.56
CA PHE A 70 -8.90 -16.00 -6.62
C PHE A 70 -9.82 -16.85 -5.74
N THR A 71 -10.27 -16.31 -4.61
CA THR A 71 -11.26 -16.99 -3.76
C THR A 71 -12.59 -17.19 -4.49
N GLU A 72 -13.08 -16.18 -5.21
CA GLU A 72 -14.28 -16.34 -6.07
C GLU A 72 -14.03 -17.32 -7.22
N ALA A 73 -12.87 -17.27 -7.86
CA ALA A 73 -12.51 -18.22 -8.92
C ALA A 73 -12.52 -19.68 -8.40
N ILE A 74 -12.00 -19.93 -7.19
CA ILE A 74 -11.98 -21.27 -6.57
C ILE A 74 -13.39 -21.76 -6.26
N LYS A 75 -14.29 -20.90 -5.75
CA LYS A 75 -15.70 -21.28 -5.52
C LYS A 75 -16.36 -21.79 -6.79
N LEU A 76 -16.03 -21.18 -7.94
CA LEU A 76 -16.57 -21.57 -9.25
C LEU A 76 -15.91 -22.82 -9.84
N ARG A 77 -14.63 -23.07 -9.54
CA ARG A 77 -13.87 -24.24 -10.02
C ARG A 77 -12.98 -24.85 -8.92
N PRO A 78 -13.56 -25.59 -7.95
CA PRO A 78 -12.85 -26.06 -6.76
C PRO A 78 -11.83 -27.16 -7.01
N LEU A 79 -11.82 -27.79 -8.20
CA LEU A 79 -10.86 -28.84 -8.58
C LEU A 79 -9.71 -28.32 -9.45
N LYS A 80 -9.67 -27.02 -9.77
CA LYS A 80 -8.61 -26.46 -10.62
C LYS A 80 -7.39 -26.11 -9.77
N THR A 81 -6.35 -26.93 -9.86
CA THR A 81 -5.10 -26.81 -9.10
C THR A 81 -4.47 -25.42 -9.19
N ASP A 82 -4.38 -24.83 -10.39
CA ASP A 82 -3.71 -23.54 -10.62
C ASP A 82 -4.29 -22.40 -9.78
N LEU A 83 -5.59 -22.45 -9.45
CA LEU A 83 -6.25 -21.42 -8.65
C LEU A 83 -5.77 -21.42 -7.20
N TYR A 84 -5.49 -22.59 -6.63
CA TYR A 84 -4.88 -22.70 -5.31
C TYR A 84 -3.42 -22.25 -5.33
N ILE A 85 -2.67 -22.59 -6.39
CA ILE A 85 -1.27 -22.14 -6.52
C ILE A 85 -1.20 -20.60 -6.52
N ILE A 86 -2.01 -19.95 -7.34
CA ILE A 86 -1.97 -18.48 -7.47
C ILE A 86 -2.50 -17.77 -6.23
N ARG A 87 -3.56 -18.30 -5.58
CA ARG A 87 -4.04 -17.74 -4.30
C ARG A 87 -3.03 -17.94 -3.17
N GLY A 88 -2.40 -19.12 -3.12
CA GLY A 88 -1.32 -19.40 -2.17
C GLY A 88 -0.15 -18.44 -2.32
N SER A 89 0.24 -18.12 -3.56
CA SER A 89 1.25 -17.08 -3.82
C SER A 89 0.78 -15.68 -3.42
N ALA A 90 -0.48 -15.31 -3.65
CA ALA A 90 -1.01 -14.03 -3.18
C ALA A 90 -1.00 -13.93 -1.65
N ARG A 91 -1.37 -15.01 -0.96
CA ARG A 91 -1.34 -15.10 0.52
C ARG A 91 0.08 -15.07 1.08
N GLU A 92 1.03 -15.69 0.39
CA GLU A 92 2.46 -15.58 0.71
C GLU A 92 2.93 -14.12 0.64
N ARG A 93 2.61 -13.38 -0.43
CA ARG A 93 2.92 -11.95 -0.54
C ARG A 93 2.28 -11.10 0.58
N LEU A 94 1.08 -11.48 1.03
CA LEU A 94 0.40 -10.87 2.18
C LEU A 94 0.96 -11.33 3.54
N LYS A 95 2.01 -12.16 3.56
CA LYS A 95 2.59 -12.79 4.75
C LYS A 95 1.61 -13.68 5.54
N ASN A 96 0.49 -14.05 4.92
CA ASN A 96 -0.43 -15.06 5.42
C ASN A 96 0.10 -16.45 5.05
N TYR A 97 1.19 -16.85 5.71
CA TYR A 97 1.88 -18.10 5.41
C TYR A 97 1.02 -19.34 5.72
N ASP A 98 0.17 -19.28 6.75
CA ASP A 98 -0.75 -20.37 7.09
C ASP A 98 -1.75 -20.61 5.95
N GLY A 99 -2.41 -19.55 5.47
CA GLY A 99 -3.33 -19.63 4.34
C GLY A 99 -2.64 -20.03 3.02
N ALA A 100 -1.37 -19.68 2.84
CA ALA A 100 -0.56 -20.13 1.71
C ALA A 100 -0.28 -21.65 1.79
N PHE A 101 0.07 -22.18 2.97
CA PHE A 101 0.27 -23.62 3.16
C PHE A 101 -1.01 -24.41 2.94
N GLU A 102 -2.15 -23.93 3.43
CA GLU A 102 -3.45 -24.56 3.16
C GLU A 102 -3.69 -24.73 1.65
N ASP A 103 -3.45 -23.66 0.89
CA ASP A 103 -3.63 -23.66 -0.56
C ASP A 103 -2.62 -24.57 -1.28
N PHE A 104 -1.33 -24.54 -0.93
CA PHE A 104 -0.34 -25.42 -1.55
C PHE A 104 -0.55 -26.89 -1.21
N ASN A 105 -0.96 -27.20 0.03
CA ASN A 105 -1.32 -28.56 0.41
C ASN A 105 -2.55 -29.04 -0.35
N LYS A 106 -3.58 -28.18 -0.50
CA LYS A 106 -4.75 -28.51 -1.30
C LYS A 106 -4.41 -28.72 -2.77
N ALA A 107 -3.51 -27.91 -3.32
CA ALA A 107 -3.01 -28.07 -4.68
C ALA A 107 -2.29 -29.41 -4.88
N LEU A 108 -1.47 -29.85 -3.90
CA LEU A 108 -0.78 -31.14 -3.94
C LEU A 108 -1.72 -32.34 -3.82
N GLU A 109 -2.82 -32.22 -3.06
CA GLU A 109 -3.87 -33.24 -3.04
C GLU A 109 -4.48 -33.46 -4.44
N LEU A 110 -4.64 -32.38 -5.21
CA LEU A 110 -5.22 -32.41 -6.56
C LEU A 110 -4.20 -32.85 -7.62
N ASN A 111 -2.94 -32.44 -7.49
CA ASN A 111 -1.88 -32.74 -8.44
C ASN A 111 -0.52 -32.91 -7.74
N PRO A 112 -0.20 -34.13 -7.26
CA PRO A 112 1.00 -34.38 -6.44
C PRO A 112 2.31 -34.38 -7.23
N ILE A 113 2.27 -34.36 -8.57
CA ILE A 113 3.46 -34.39 -9.43
C ILE A 113 3.82 -33.03 -10.02
N ASN A 114 3.07 -31.97 -9.70
CA ASN A 114 3.36 -30.64 -10.25
C ASN A 114 4.55 -30.00 -9.50
N PRO A 115 5.69 -29.77 -10.18
CA PRO A 115 6.89 -29.22 -9.55
C PRO A 115 6.69 -27.79 -9.02
N ASP A 116 5.77 -27.01 -9.59
CA ASP A 116 5.56 -25.61 -9.21
C ASP A 116 4.93 -25.48 -7.84
N ILE A 117 4.13 -26.45 -7.41
CA ILE A 117 3.52 -26.42 -6.08
C ILE A 117 4.59 -26.60 -5.00
N TYR A 118 5.47 -27.59 -5.18
CA TYR A 118 6.63 -27.79 -4.30
C TYR A 118 7.55 -26.58 -4.29
N LEU A 119 7.81 -25.97 -5.45
CA LEU A 119 8.66 -24.79 -5.54
C LEU A 119 8.09 -23.60 -4.76
N ASN A 120 6.79 -23.31 -4.91
CA ASN A 120 6.15 -22.22 -4.18
C ASN A 120 6.08 -22.50 -2.66
N ARG A 121 5.84 -23.75 -2.25
CA ARG A 121 5.85 -24.12 -0.83
C ARG A 121 7.26 -24.09 -0.23
N ALA A 122 8.28 -24.47 -0.99
CA ALA A 122 9.68 -24.35 -0.60
C ALA A 122 10.09 -22.89 -0.34
N LEU A 123 9.56 -21.95 -1.14
CA LEU A 123 9.78 -20.52 -0.93
C LEU A 123 9.24 -20.08 0.43
N VAL A 124 8.00 -20.47 0.78
CA VAL A 124 7.41 -20.17 2.10
C VAL A 124 8.21 -20.80 3.23
N TYR A 125 8.60 -22.07 3.12
CA TYR A 125 9.47 -22.70 4.11
C TYR A 125 10.80 -21.97 4.28
N SER A 126 11.39 -21.48 3.19
CA SER A 126 12.62 -20.70 3.22
C SER A 126 12.44 -19.38 3.96
N TYR A 127 11.31 -18.68 3.80
CA TYR A 127 11.02 -17.44 4.55
C TYR A 127 10.81 -17.68 6.04
N LEU A 128 10.29 -18.85 6.41
CA LEU A 128 10.11 -19.27 7.80
C LEU A 128 11.36 -19.94 8.40
N ASN A 129 12.50 -19.89 7.69
CA ASN A 129 13.76 -20.53 8.07
C ASN A 129 13.65 -22.05 8.31
N GLN A 130 12.62 -22.71 7.77
CA GLN A 130 12.46 -24.17 7.80
C GLN A 130 13.26 -24.79 6.65
N TYR A 131 14.58 -24.56 6.65
CA TYR A 131 15.47 -24.84 5.53
C TYR A 131 15.47 -26.31 5.11
N ASP A 132 15.40 -27.26 6.04
CA ASP A 132 15.33 -28.70 5.72
C ASP A 132 14.10 -29.03 4.86
N LYS A 133 12.93 -28.46 5.20
CA LYS A 133 11.70 -28.67 4.44
C LYS A 133 11.75 -27.97 3.09
N ALA A 134 12.33 -26.76 3.03
CA ALA A 134 12.54 -26.05 1.77
C ALA A 134 13.44 -26.87 0.82
N ILE A 135 14.52 -27.45 1.33
CA ILE A 135 15.43 -28.31 0.56
C ILE A 135 14.71 -29.57 0.07
N ASP A 136 13.91 -30.24 0.92
CA ASP A 136 13.12 -31.41 0.53
C ASP A 136 12.13 -31.10 -0.60
N ASP A 137 11.37 -30.01 -0.48
CA ASP A 137 10.44 -29.59 -1.53
C ASP A 137 11.17 -29.16 -2.82
N CYS A 138 12.32 -28.49 -2.74
CA CYS A 138 13.14 -28.22 -3.93
C CYS A 138 13.64 -29.52 -4.57
N ASN A 139 14.03 -30.52 -3.79
CA ASN A 139 14.44 -31.83 -4.32
C ASN A 139 13.28 -32.54 -5.03
N LYS A 140 12.07 -32.49 -4.46
CA LYS A 140 10.85 -33.00 -5.11
C LYS A 140 10.54 -32.24 -6.40
N ALA A 141 10.62 -30.91 -6.39
CA ALA A 141 10.44 -30.10 -7.59
C ALA A 141 11.42 -30.51 -8.70
N ILE A 142 12.70 -30.72 -8.38
CA ILE A 142 13.73 -31.18 -9.33
C ILE A 142 13.44 -32.59 -9.83
N HIS A 143 13.01 -33.48 -8.94
CA HIS A 143 12.62 -34.86 -9.26
C HIS A 143 11.45 -34.89 -10.26
N TYR A 144 10.44 -34.04 -10.06
CA TYR A 144 9.31 -33.88 -10.97
C TYR A 144 9.59 -32.99 -12.18
N GLY A 145 10.86 -32.69 -12.47
CA GLY A 145 11.29 -32.06 -13.71
C GLY A 145 11.46 -30.55 -13.66
N SER A 146 11.42 -29.90 -12.49
CA SER A 146 11.81 -28.49 -12.40
C SER A 146 13.27 -28.33 -12.81
N ARG A 147 13.49 -27.41 -13.74
CA ARG A 147 14.80 -26.89 -14.14
C ARG A 147 14.84 -25.36 -14.02
N LYS A 148 13.86 -24.77 -13.32
CA LYS A 148 13.78 -23.32 -13.12
C LYS A 148 14.97 -22.88 -12.27
N GLU A 149 15.61 -21.77 -12.67
CA GLU A 149 16.71 -21.15 -11.92
C GLU A 149 16.33 -20.93 -10.45
N LEU A 150 15.10 -20.46 -10.20
CA LEU A 150 14.54 -20.21 -8.87
C LEU A 150 14.60 -21.44 -7.95
N THR A 151 14.48 -22.65 -8.48
CA THR A 151 14.57 -23.87 -7.67
C THR A 151 15.97 -24.06 -7.08
N TYR A 152 17.02 -23.79 -7.86
CA TYR A 152 18.39 -23.87 -7.39
C TYR A 152 18.76 -22.68 -6.49
N ILE A 153 18.18 -21.49 -6.74
CA ILE A 153 18.33 -20.34 -5.84
C ILE A 153 17.77 -20.66 -4.46
N ILE A 154 16.52 -21.12 -4.36
CA ILE A 154 15.88 -21.42 -3.07
C ILE A 154 16.62 -22.55 -2.36
N ARG A 155 16.99 -23.63 -3.07
CA ARG A 155 17.73 -24.75 -2.49
C ARG A 155 19.12 -24.33 -2.01
N GLY A 156 19.86 -23.59 -2.83
CA GLY A 156 21.20 -23.09 -2.50
C GLY A 156 21.17 -22.14 -1.30
N MET A 157 20.19 -21.22 -1.24
CA MET A 157 20.01 -20.32 -0.10
C MET A 157 19.58 -21.07 1.17
N SER A 158 18.70 -22.06 1.07
CA SER A 158 18.30 -22.89 2.20
C SER A 158 19.48 -23.70 2.74
N LYS A 159 20.33 -24.23 1.85
CA LYS A 159 21.60 -24.89 2.23
C LYS A 159 22.57 -23.93 2.90
N LEU A 160 22.69 -22.68 2.43
CA LEU A 160 23.46 -21.65 3.13
C LEU A 160 22.95 -21.44 4.56
N GLY A 161 21.63 -21.33 4.74
CA GLY A 161 21.01 -21.21 6.06
C GLY A 161 21.30 -22.40 6.98
N ASN A 162 21.32 -23.61 6.40
CA ASN A 162 21.73 -24.85 7.07
C ASN A 162 23.25 -25.04 7.21
N LYS A 163 24.06 -24.02 6.87
CA LYS A 163 25.53 -24.06 6.92
C LYS A 163 26.17 -25.12 6.01
N GLN A 164 25.41 -25.62 5.03
CA GLN A 164 25.84 -26.54 3.96
C GLN A 164 26.47 -25.74 2.81
N TYR A 165 27.55 -25.03 3.10
CA TYR A 165 28.11 -24.02 2.20
C TYR A 165 28.66 -24.61 0.90
N ARG A 166 29.24 -25.82 0.94
CA ARG A 166 29.77 -26.48 -0.27
C ARG A 166 28.64 -26.94 -1.19
N GLU A 167 27.58 -27.52 -0.62
CA GLU A 167 26.41 -27.93 -1.40
C GLU A 167 25.63 -26.74 -1.95
N ALA A 168 25.65 -25.60 -1.27
CA ALA A 168 25.09 -24.35 -1.79
C ALA A 168 25.87 -23.80 -2.98
N ILE A 169 27.21 -23.83 -2.91
CA ILE A 169 28.07 -23.44 -4.04
C ILE A 169 27.74 -24.26 -5.29
N ALA A 170 27.55 -25.58 -5.13
CA ALA A 170 27.19 -26.46 -6.25
C ALA A 170 25.85 -26.04 -6.91
N ASP A 171 24.86 -25.58 -6.14
CA ASP A 171 23.61 -25.07 -6.70
C ASP A 171 23.81 -23.76 -7.48
N PHE A 172 24.64 -22.85 -6.97
CA PHE A 172 24.95 -21.61 -7.69
C PHE A 172 25.81 -21.85 -8.94
N ASP A 173 26.68 -22.85 -8.93
CA ASP A 173 27.46 -23.25 -10.10
C ASP A 173 26.57 -23.78 -11.22
N LEU A 174 25.54 -24.57 -10.90
CA LEU A 174 24.54 -25.02 -11.89
C LEU A 174 23.80 -23.84 -12.56
N ILE A 175 23.56 -22.75 -11.82
CA ILE A 175 22.97 -21.53 -12.40
C ILE A 175 23.98 -20.86 -13.34
N LEU A 176 25.23 -20.72 -12.91
CA LEU A 176 26.29 -20.07 -13.67
C LEU A 176 26.73 -20.85 -14.93
N GLU A 177 26.60 -22.18 -14.92
CA GLU A 177 26.80 -23.02 -16.11
C GLU A 177 25.82 -22.66 -17.23
N ASN A 178 24.56 -22.38 -16.88
CA ASN A 178 23.51 -21.99 -17.82
C ASN A 178 23.50 -20.49 -18.12
N ASN A 179 23.86 -19.65 -17.15
CA ASN A 179 23.88 -18.20 -17.26
C ASN A 179 25.13 -17.60 -16.58
N LYS A 180 26.21 -17.47 -17.36
CA LYS A 180 27.50 -16.94 -16.89
C LYS A 180 27.48 -15.45 -16.51
N PHE A 181 26.44 -14.72 -16.90
CA PHE A 181 26.28 -13.28 -16.62
C PHE A 181 25.29 -13.04 -15.47
N ASN A 182 25.08 -14.02 -14.59
CA ASN A 182 24.23 -13.88 -13.43
C ASN A 182 25.02 -13.31 -12.24
N ALA A 183 25.02 -11.98 -12.08
CA ALA A 183 25.74 -11.30 -10.99
C ALA A 183 25.28 -11.78 -9.61
N SER A 184 23.96 -11.96 -9.40
CA SER A 184 23.39 -12.43 -8.12
C SER A 184 23.98 -13.77 -7.67
N SER A 185 24.16 -14.71 -8.59
CA SER A 185 24.72 -16.04 -8.30
C SER A 185 26.19 -15.97 -7.89
N TYR A 186 26.98 -15.08 -8.51
CA TYR A 186 28.35 -14.82 -8.04
C TYR A 186 28.37 -14.22 -6.63
N VAL A 187 27.46 -13.29 -6.30
CA VAL A 187 27.38 -12.74 -4.94
C VAL A 187 26.96 -13.80 -3.92
N ARG A 188 25.99 -14.66 -4.25
CA ARG A 188 25.57 -15.79 -3.38
C ARG A 188 26.71 -16.79 -3.18
N LYS A 189 27.46 -17.10 -4.24
CA LYS A 189 28.67 -17.93 -4.17
C LYS A 189 29.79 -17.27 -3.33
N ALA A 190 29.99 -15.97 -3.47
CA ALA A 190 30.91 -15.20 -2.62
C ALA A 190 30.52 -15.28 -1.14
N THR A 191 29.22 -15.17 -0.85
CA THR A 191 28.67 -15.31 0.50
C THR A 191 28.98 -16.70 1.09
N ALA A 192 28.82 -17.76 0.30
CA ALA A 192 29.18 -19.12 0.71
C ALA A 192 30.68 -19.25 1.01
N HIS A 193 31.55 -18.69 0.15
CA HIS A 193 32.99 -18.69 0.34
C HIS A 193 33.43 -17.87 1.56
N TYR A 194 32.76 -16.75 1.83
CA TYR A 194 32.98 -15.94 3.02
C TYR A 194 32.77 -16.77 4.30
N TYR A 195 31.67 -17.52 4.40
CA TYR A 195 31.41 -18.38 5.56
C TYR A 195 32.37 -19.58 5.67
N LEU A 196 32.96 -20.01 4.55
CA LEU A 196 34.04 -20.99 4.55
C LEU A 196 35.41 -20.41 4.93
N GLY A 197 35.52 -19.07 5.09
CA GLY A 197 36.80 -18.39 5.33
C GLY A 197 37.65 -18.16 4.08
N ASN A 198 37.12 -18.47 2.89
CA ASN A 198 37.83 -18.32 1.61
C ASN A 198 37.68 -16.88 1.07
N TYR A 199 38.22 -15.90 1.80
CA TYR A 199 37.98 -14.47 1.51
C TYR A 199 38.50 -14.02 0.15
N ASP A 200 39.63 -14.55 -0.34
CA ASP A 200 40.17 -14.23 -1.68
C ASP A 200 39.23 -14.69 -2.80
N THR A 201 38.68 -15.90 -2.67
CA THR A 201 37.70 -16.44 -3.62
C THR A 201 36.40 -15.65 -3.54
N ALA A 202 35.95 -15.31 -2.33
CA ALA A 202 34.76 -14.47 -2.15
C ALA A 202 34.94 -13.12 -2.85
N GLN A 203 36.06 -12.43 -2.63
CA GLN A 203 36.36 -11.15 -3.25
C GLN A 203 36.42 -11.26 -4.78
N THR A 204 37.03 -12.31 -5.32
CA THR A 204 37.06 -12.57 -6.77
C THR A 204 35.65 -12.67 -7.36
N ASN A 205 34.77 -13.44 -6.71
CA ASN A 205 33.37 -13.57 -7.15
C ASN A 205 32.62 -12.23 -7.06
N ILE A 206 32.85 -11.42 -6.02
CA ILE A 206 32.27 -10.07 -5.90
C ILE A 206 32.77 -9.15 -7.02
N GLN A 207 34.06 -9.19 -7.37
CA GLN A 207 34.61 -8.41 -8.47
C GLN A 207 33.95 -8.78 -9.80
N ILE A 208 33.76 -10.08 -10.07
CA ILE A 208 33.04 -10.54 -11.26
C ILE A 208 31.60 -10.02 -11.25
N ALA A 209 30.89 -10.12 -10.12
CA ALA A 209 29.52 -9.62 -10.00
C ALA A 209 29.44 -8.11 -10.30
N LEU A 210 30.38 -7.32 -9.80
CA LEU A 210 30.45 -5.86 -10.04
C LEU A 210 30.91 -5.50 -11.46
N GLN A 211 31.63 -6.38 -12.16
CA GLN A 211 31.90 -6.20 -13.59
C GLN A 211 30.65 -6.41 -14.44
N ILE A 212 29.79 -7.36 -14.04
CA ILE A 212 28.52 -7.64 -14.73
C ILE A 212 27.49 -6.55 -14.40
N GLU A 213 27.34 -6.20 -13.12
CA GLU A 213 26.41 -5.18 -12.62
C GLU A 213 27.14 -4.16 -11.73
N PRO A 214 27.66 -3.06 -12.32
CA PRO A 214 28.48 -2.06 -11.60
C PRO A 214 27.77 -1.33 -10.47
N ASP A 215 26.43 -1.28 -10.48
CA ASP A 215 25.64 -0.66 -9.42
C ASP A 215 24.90 -1.70 -8.56
N ASN A 216 25.40 -2.95 -8.51
CA ASN A 216 24.81 -3.97 -7.64
C ASN A 216 25.09 -3.66 -6.15
N THR A 217 24.07 -3.09 -5.49
CA THR A 217 24.13 -2.72 -4.07
C THR A 217 24.48 -3.91 -3.16
N TYR A 218 23.95 -5.10 -3.41
CA TYR A 218 24.20 -6.27 -2.59
C TYR A 218 25.66 -6.76 -2.71
N ALA A 219 26.23 -6.69 -3.91
CA ALA A 219 27.64 -7.01 -4.15
C ALA A 219 28.57 -6.07 -3.36
N TYR A 220 28.32 -4.76 -3.37
CA TYR A 220 29.08 -3.80 -2.56
C TYR A 220 28.89 -4.02 -1.06
N PHE A 221 27.68 -4.36 -0.61
CA PHE A 221 27.45 -4.69 0.80
C PHE A 221 28.26 -5.92 1.22
N GLN A 222 28.22 -7.00 0.43
CA GLN A 222 29.02 -8.20 0.70
C GLN A 222 30.52 -7.92 0.62
N GLN A 223 30.96 -7.05 -0.30
CA GLN A 223 32.34 -6.58 -0.35
C GLN A 223 32.76 -5.91 0.97
N ALA A 224 31.91 -5.03 1.52
CA ALA A 224 32.17 -4.39 2.80
C ALA A 224 32.28 -5.43 3.91
N MET A 225 31.40 -6.43 3.96
CA MET A 225 31.45 -7.49 4.98
C MET A 225 32.75 -8.31 4.90
N ILE A 226 33.25 -8.59 3.70
CA ILE A 226 34.56 -9.22 3.48
C ILE A 226 35.67 -8.32 4.02
N PHE A 227 35.67 -7.03 3.68
CA PHE A 227 36.68 -6.08 4.17
C PHE A 227 36.66 -5.91 5.69
N ILE A 228 35.49 -5.89 6.33
CA ILE A 228 35.38 -5.85 7.80
C ILE A 228 36.04 -7.10 8.41
N LYS A 229 35.83 -8.29 7.86
CA LYS A 229 36.49 -9.51 8.35
C LYS A 229 37.99 -9.53 8.14
N LEU A 230 38.47 -8.83 7.12
CA LEU A 230 39.90 -8.63 6.86
C LEU A 230 40.47 -7.43 7.63
N GLU A 231 39.69 -6.80 8.51
CA GLU A 231 40.05 -5.59 9.28
C GLU A 231 40.45 -4.38 8.40
N GLN A 232 40.00 -4.37 7.14
CA GLN A 232 40.23 -3.30 6.16
C GLN A 232 39.12 -2.25 6.24
N ASN A 233 39.01 -1.58 7.40
CA ASN A 233 37.88 -0.71 7.73
C ASN A 233 37.67 0.46 6.74
N ASP A 234 38.74 1.03 6.17
CA ASP A 234 38.62 2.13 5.21
C ASP A 234 38.00 1.70 3.88
N GLU A 235 38.35 0.50 3.38
CA GLU A 235 37.73 -0.04 2.17
C GLU A 235 36.27 -0.46 2.44
N ALA A 236 35.98 -1.02 3.62
CA ALA A 236 34.61 -1.30 4.04
C ALA A 236 33.73 -0.02 4.06
N LEU A 237 34.25 1.08 4.61
CA LEU A 237 33.55 2.38 4.63
C LEU A 237 33.26 2.89 3.21
N LYS A 238 34.20 2.73 2.27
CA LYS A 238 33.98 3.10 0.86
C LYS A 238 32.88 2.26 0.22
N SER A 239 32.92 0.94 0.40
CA SER A 239 31.89 0.04 -0.15
C SER A 239 30.50 0.33 0.44
N LEU A 240 30.39 0.55 1.76
CA LEU A 240 29.13 0.96 2.40
C LEU A 240 28.64 2.34 1.93
N SER A 241 29.56 3.27 1.68
CA SER A 241 29.19 4.58 1.13
C SER A 241 28.70 4.47 -0.32
N LYS A 242 29.26 3.56 -1.12
CA LYS A 242 28.76 3.26 -2.46
C LYS A 242 27.36 2.63 -2.40
N VAL A 243 27.11 1.71 -1.47
CA VAL A 243 25.76 1.18 -1.19
C VAL A 243 24.77 2.32 -0.92
N ILE A 244 25.11 3.25 -0.04
CA ILE A 244 24.24 4.38 0.32
C ILE A 244 24.05 5.35 -0.85
N SER A 245 25.06 5.54 -1.69
CA SER A 245 24.95 6.40 -2.88
C SER A 245 23.98 5.85 -3.93
N ILE A 246 23.91 4.52 -4.06
CA ILE A 246 22.99 3.83 -4.99
C ILE A 246 21.61 3.64 -4.35
N SER A 247 21.56 3.33 -3.05
CA SER A 247 20.34 3.03 -2.30
C SER A 247 20.29 3.85 -1.00
N PRO A 248 19.84 5.13 -1.08
CA PRO A 248 19.82 6.05 0.06
C PRO A 248 18.90 5.67 1.23
N GLU A 249 18.05 4.66 1.05
CA GLU A 249 17.14 4.15 2.09
C GLU A 249 17.62 2.83 2.72
N SER A 250 18.87 2.44 2.47
CA SER A 250 19.47 1.24 3.08
C SER A 250 19.84 1.46 4.55
N ALA A 251 18.87 1.29 5.45
CA ALA A 251 19.07 1.39 6.91
C ALA A 251 20.24 0.50 7.38
N THR A 252 20.40 -0.69 6.81
CA THR A 252 21.50 -1.61 7.12
C THR A 252 22.87 -1.02 6.81
N ALA A 253 23.01 -0.36 5.66
CA ALA A 253 24.30 0.20 5.27
C ALA A 253 24.68 1.36 6.18
N TYR A 254 23.71 2.23 6.53
CA TYR A 254 23.92 3.26 7.54
C TYR A 254 24.30 2.66 8.89
N TYR A 255 23.60 1.62 9.35
CA TYR A 255 23.88 0.96 10.63
C TYR A 255 25.30 0.40 10.70
N ASN A 256 25.72 -0.38 9.70
CA ASN A 256 27.07 -0.94 9.66
C ASN A 256 28.15 0.14 9.50
N ARG A 257 27.87 1.21 8.74
CA ARG A 257 28.81 2.33 8.59
C ARG A 257 28.92 3.14 9.90
N ALA A 258 27.82 3.31 10.62
CA ALA A 258 27.81 3.94 11.93
C ALA A 258 28.65 3.18 12.96
N ILE A 259 28.60 1.84 12.95
CA ILE A 259 29.46 1.00 13.78
C ILE A 259 30.93 1.28 13.46
N LEU A 260 31.33 1.22 12.19
CA LEU A 260 32.72 1.48 11.78
C LEU A 260 33.18 2.90 12.13
N TYR A 261 32.32 3.91 11.99
CA TYR A 261 32.63 5.26 12.46
C TYR A 261 32.81 5.32 13.98
N ALA A 262 31.95 4.65 14.74
CA ALA A 262 32.04 4.60 16.20
C ALA A 262 33.33 3.91 16.68
N GLU A 263 33.73 2.81 16.04
CA GLU A 263 35.00 2.11 16.31
C GLU A 263 36.22 2.99 16.03
N LYS A 264 36.14 3.84 15.00
CA LYS A 264 37.16 4.85 14.68
C LYS A 264 37.06 6.12 15.54
N ASN A 265 36.16 6.15 16.53
CA ASN A 265 35.85 7.30 17.37
C ASN A 265 35.32 8.54 16.60
N ASP A 266 34.85 8.37 15.37
CA ASP A 266 34.15 9.39 14.60
C ASP A 266 32.66 9.44 14.99
N TYR A 267 32.42 9.82 16.24
CA TYR A 267 31.06 9.85 16.80
C TYR A 267 30.12 10.80 16.07
N LYS A 268 30.64 11.84 15.42
CA LYS A 268 29.82 12.81 14.68
C LYS A 268 29.14 12.12 13.50
N ASN A 269 29.88 11.39 12.69
CA ASN A 269 29.31 10.68 11.55
C ASN A 269 28.51 9.46 11.98
N ALA A 270 28.95 8.74 13.03
CA ALA A 270 28.19 7.62 13.58
C ALA A 270 26.77 8.03 14.04
N LEU A 271 26.66 9.11 14.83
CA LEU A 271 25.36 9.62 15.29
C LEU A 271 24.45 10.00 14.12
N LYS A 272 24.99 10.68 13.09
CA LYS A 272 24.24 11.06 11.89
C LYS A 272 23.69 9.84 11.14
N ASP A 273 24.49 8.79 11.03
CA ASP A 273 24.05 7.56 10.38
C ASP A 273 23.00 6.83 11.23
N TYR A 274 23.17 6.75 12.57
CA TYR A 274 22.15 6.18 13.46
C TYR A 274 20.82 6.95 13.43
N ASP A 275 20.86 8.28 13.33
CA ASP A 275 19.65 9.10 13.14
C ASP A 275 18.89 8.68 11.87
N LYS A 276 19.63 8.45 10.77
CA LYS A 276 19.04 7.97 9.52
C LYS A 276 18.52 6.54 9.65
N VAL A 277 19.20 5.65 10.39
CA VAL A 277 18.67 4.29 10.67
C VAL A 277 17.35 4.36 11.42
N ILE A 278 17.26 5.18 12.47
CA ILE A 278 16.05 5.33 13.28
C ILE A 278 14.92 5.96 12.48
N PHE A 279 15.22 6.92 11.61
CA PHE A 279 14.25 7.48 10.69
C PHE A 279 13.67 6.42 9.73
N LEU A 280 14.53 5.55 9.19
CA LEU A 280 14.13 4.50 8.24
C LEU A 280 13.54 3.26 8.90
N SER A 281 13.90 2.99 10.14
CA SER A 281 13.49 1.82 10.89
C SER A 281 13.24 2.22 12.35
N PRO A 282 12.08 2.86 12.64
CA PRO A 282 11.75 3.38 13.98
C PRO A 282 11.67 2.33 15.08
N ASN A 283 11.64 1.04 14.71
CA ASN A 283 11.60 -0.08 15.65
C ASN A 283 12.99 -0.78 15.79
N ASN A 284 14.07 -0.19 15.25
CA ASN A 284 15.40 -0.79 15.35
C ASN A 284 16.01 -0.55 16.74
N ILE A 285 15.87 -1.54 17.61
CA ILE A 285 16.34 -1.54 19.00
C ILE A 285 17.86 -1.25 19.10
N LEU A 286 18.67 -1.88 18.25
CA LEU A 286 20.12 -1.76 18.30
C LEU A 286 20.63 -0.38 17.87
N ALA A 287 19.93 0.28 16.93
CA ALA A 287 20.28 1.63 16.53
C ALA A 287 20.09 2.63 17.69
N TYR A 288 18.96 2.55 18.42
CA TYR A 288 18.75 3.34 19.63
C TYR A 288 19.80 3.03 20.69
N TYR A 289 20.06 1.75 20.96
CA TYR A 289 21.05 1.35 21.95
C TYR A 289 22.47 1.85 21.63
N ASN A 290 22.94 1.68 20.40
CA ASN A 290 24.27 2.12 20.00
C ASN A 290 24.39 3.65 20.00
N ARG A 291 23.34 4.36 19.59
CA ARG A 291 23.29 5.83 19.68
C ARG A 291 23.31 6.30 21.13
N ALA A 292 22.56 5.64 22.01
CA ALA A 292 22.58 5.88 23.44
C ALA A 292 23.97 5.66 24.04
N ALA A 293 24.67 4.58 23.65
CA ALA A 293 26.02 4.29 24.11
C ALA A 293 27.02 5.40 23.73
N ILE A 294 26.93 5.91 22.48
CA ILE A 294 27.75 7.05 22.04
C ILE A 294 27.40 8.30 22.85
N PHE A 295 26.12 8.61 23.07
CA PHE A 295 25.72 9.75 23.90
C PHE A 295 26.25 9.63 25.34
N ASN A 296 26.20 8.43 25.92
CA ASN A 296 26.75 8.17 27.24
C ASN A 296 28.27 8.43 27.29
N GLN A 297 29.01 7.97 26.27
CA GLN A 297 30.44 8.22 26.16
C GLN A 297 30.78 9.71 26.00
N LEU A 298 29.94 10.45 25.28
CA LEU A 298 30.01 11.91 25.17
C LEU A 298 29.48 12.66 26.40
N LYS A 299 29.10 11.94 27.47
CA LYS A 299 28.49 12.48 28.71
C LYS A 299 27.17 13.24 28.49
N LYS A 300 26.50 12.97 27.36
CA LYS A 300 25.15 13.47 27.03
C LYS A 300 24.10 12.54 27.62
N TYR A 301 24.05 12.53 28.95
CA TYR A 301 23.28 11.54 29.71
C TYR A 301 21.76 11.64 29.49
N LYS A 302 21.22 12.84 29.21
CA LYS A 302 19.79 13.04 28.98
C LYS A 302 19.35 12.41 27.66
N GLU A 303 20.09 12.69 26.59
CA GLU A 303 19.85 12.13 25.26
C GLU A 303 20.04 10.62 25.25
N SER A 304 21.09 10.14 25.93
CA SER A 304 21.32 8.71 26.12
C SER A 304 20.17 8.00 26.84
N LEU A 305 19.58 8.66 27.86
CA LEU A 305 18.46 8.12 28.62
C LEU A 305 17.20 7.94 27.75
N VAL A 306 16.90 8.92 26.89
CA VAL A 306 15.75 8.85 25.97
C VAL A 306 15.87 7.64 25.03
N ASP A 307 17.04 7.46 24.43
CA ASP A 307 17.25 6.38 23.47
C ASP A 307 17.24 5.00 24.13
N VAL A 308 17.86 4.86 25.30
CA VAL A 308 17.86 3.57 26.00
C VAL A 308 16.47 3.21 26.53
N GLU A 309 15.67 4.20 26.95
CA GLU A 309 14.27 3.98 27.33
C GLU A 309 13.44 3.52 26.12
N GLN A 310 13.65 4.08 24.94
CA GLN A 310 13.00 3.63 23.72
C GLN A 310 13.42 2.21 23.32
N ALA A 311 14.71 1.87 23.44
CA ALA A 311 15.20 0.51 23.17
C ALA A 311 14.55 -0.53 24.10
N ILE A 312 14.44 -0.22 25.41
CA ILE A 312 13.76 -1.07 26.40
C ILE A 312 12.25 -1.14 26.15
N ALA A 313 11.61 -0.04 25.72
CA ALA A 313 10.18 -0.05 25.41
C ALA A 313 9.87 -0.95 24.20
N LEU A 314 10.74 -0.95 23.19
CA LEU A 314 10.63 -1.82 22.01
C LEU A 314 10.97 -3.28 22.34
N TYR A 315 11.92 -3.51 23.24
CA TYR A 315 12.31 -4.85 23.68
C TYR A 315 12.49 -4.89 25.22
N PRO A 316 11.41 -5.18 25.97
CA PRO A 316 11.43 -5.16 27.43
C PRO A 316 12.40 -6.14 28.09
N ASP A 317 12.88 -7.15 27.35
CA ASP A 317 13.86 -8.13 27.85
C ASP A 317 15.31 -7.77 27.46
N PHE A 318 15.57 -6.52 27.07
CA PHE A 318 16.87 -6.06 26.60
C PHE A 318 17.85 -5.77 27.74
N VAL A 319 18.54 -6.80 28.21
CA VAL A 319 19.48 -6.76 29.35
C VAL A 319 20.49 -5.62 29.24
N ASP A 320 21.12 -5.43 28.08
CA ASP A 320 22.16 -4.41 27.93
C ASP A 320 21.59 -2.99 27.93
N GLY A 321 20.33 -2.82 27.51
CA GLY A 321 19.59 -1.57 27.70
C GLY A 321 19.47 -1.20 29.19
N TYR A 322 19.04 -2.13 30.05
CA TYR A 322 18.95 -1.88 31.49
C TYR A 322 20.32 -1.60 32.12
N LYS A 323 21.37 -2.32 31.73
CA LYS A 323 22.73 -2.04 32.21
C LYS A 323 23.21 -0.64 31.81
N LEU A 324 22.96 -0.24 30.56
CA LEU A 324 23.32 1.10 30.08
C LEU A 324 22.52 2.18 30.82
N ARG A 325 21.21 1.98 31.02
CA ARG A 325 20.36 2.90 31.79
C ARG A 325 20.78 3.02 33.25
N SER A 326 21.15 1.90 33.89
CA SER A 326 21.73 1.89 35.23
C SER A 326 23.01 2.72 35.30
N ASN A 327 23.92 2.53 34.34
CA ASN A 327 25.14 3.33 34.27
C ASN A 327 24.84 4.83 34.15
N ILE A 328 23.88 5.21 33.30
CA ILE A 328 23.44 6.61 33.15
C ILE A 328 22.85 7.15 34.46
N TYR A 329 22.00 6.38 35.15
CA TYR A 329 21.43 6.80 36.43
C TYR A 329 22.50 6.99 37.52
N ARG A 330 23.55 6.15 37.55
CA ARG A 330 24.69 6.36 38.45
C ARG A 330 25.41 7.68 38.17
N GLN A 331 25.65 7.99 36.89
CA GLN A 331 26.28 9.25 36.50
C GLN A 331 25.41 10.48 36.85
N LEU A 332 24.10 10.31 36.86
CA LEU A 332 23.13 11.34 37.29
C LEU A 332 22.90 11.37 38.82
N GLY A 333 23.57 10.52 39.60
CA GLY A 333 23.44 10.44 41.06
C GLY A 333 22.19 9.71 41.56
N ASN A 334 21.42 9.06 40.69
CA ASN A 334 20.22 8.30 41.06
C ASN A 334 20.55 6.82 41.31
N ILE A 335 21.19 6.55 42.45
CA ILE A 335 21.70 5.21 42.79
C ILE A 335 20.57 4.18 42.91
N SER A 336 19.43 4.54 43.52
CA SER A 336 18.30 3.62 43.71
C SER A 336 17.71 3.13 42.38
N LYS A 337 17.52 4.02 41.39
CA LYS A 337 17.08 3.58 40.05
C LYS A 337 18.12 2.71 39.35
N ALA A 338 19.40 3.02 39.51
CA ALA A 338 20.47 2.23 38.93
C ALA A 338 20.54 0.81 39.50
N GLU A 339 20.32 0.65 40.81
CA GLU A 339 20.23 -0.66 41.47
C GLU A 339 19.02 -1.45 40.97
N THR A 340 17.86 -0.79 40.85
CA THR A 340 16.63 -1.41 40.30
C THR A 340 16.85 -1.94 38.88
N ASP A 341 17.50 -1.17 38.02
CA ASP A 341 17.79 -1.60 36.64
C ASP A 341 18.79 -2.78 36.60
N LEU A 342 19.76 -2.83 37.53
CA LEU A 342 20.69 -3.97 37.63
C LEU A 342 19.99 -5.23 38.14
N GLU A 343 19.12 -5.11 39.12
CA GLU A 343 18.28 -6.21 39.61
C GLU A 343 17.40 -6.75 38.49
N THR A 344 16.78 -5.85 37.71
CA THR A 344 15.96 -6.22 36.54
C THR A 344 16.79 -6.96 35.49
N ALA A 345 17.98 -6.44 35.16
CA ALA A 345 18.90 -7.10 34.23
C ALA A 345 19.35 -8.49 34.71
N GLN A 346 19.58 -8.66 36.02
CA GLN A 346 19.92 -9.94 36.63
C GLN A 346 18.75 -10.93 36.58
N LEU A 347 17.53 -10.46 36.88
CA LEU A 347 16.33 -11.28 36.82
C LEU A 347 16.09 -11.81 35.40
N ILE A 348 16.18 -10.94 34.39
CA ILE A 348 16.05 -11.33 32.96
C ILE A 348 17.12 -12.36 32.57
N ASN A 349 18.36 -12.20 33.04
CA ASN A 349 19.43 -13.17 32.78
C ASN A 349 19.19 -14.53 33.45
N GLN A 350 18.70 -14.54 34.70
CA GLN A 350 18.41 -15.77 35.43
C GLN A 350 17.26 -16.55 34.80
N THR A 351 16.21 -15.86 34.32
CA THR A 351 15.10 -16.49 33.60
C THR A 351 15.53 -16.97 32.21
N LYS A 352 16.47 -16.29 31.54
CA LYS A 352 17.04 -16.67 30.24
C LYS A 352 18.21 -17.67 30.29
N SER A 353 18.69 -18.09 31.47
CA SER A 353 19.61 -19.23 31.58
C SER A 353 19.01 -20.53 31.01
N ASN A 354 17.69 -20.58 30.78
CA ASN A 354 16.98 -21.65 30.08
C ASN A 354 16.68 -21.33 28.59
N ALA A 355 17.09 -20.16 28.08
CA ALA A 355 16.82 -19.66 26.73
C ALA A 355 18.00 -18.80 26.22
N THR A 356 19.16 -19.42 26.01
CA THR A 356 20.44 -18.77 25.69
C THR A 356 20.62 -18.30 24.23
N ASP A 357 19.57 -18.03 23.47
CA ASP A 357 19.72 -17.70 22.03
C ASP A 357 19.05 -16.40 21.55
N SER A 358 18.24 -15.67 22.33
CA SER A 358 17.36 -14.65 21.76
C SER A 358 18.03 -13.43 21.10
N LEU A 359 19.22 -13.00 21.56
CA LEU A 359 19.97 -11.89 20.92
C LEU A 359 20.74 -12.36 19.69
N LYS A 360 21.25 -13.59 19.73
CA LYS A 360 21.82 -14.29 18.59
C LYS A 360 20.76 -14.53 17.52
N GLN A 361 19.52 -14.82 17.94
CA GLN A 361 18.37 -15.04 17.08
C GLN A 361 17.88 -13.74 16.45
N VAL A 362 17.93 -12.60 17.15
CA VAL A 362 17.64 -11.28 16.56
C VAL A 362 18.77 -10.84 15.63
N GLU A 363 20.04 -11.08 15.97
CA GLU A 363 21.16 -10.87 15.04
C GLU A 363 21.09 -11.83 13.86
N GLU A 364 20.72 -13.09 14.03
CA GLU A 364 20.57 -14.10 12.98
C GLU A 364 19.29 -13.89 12.16
N GLU A 365 18.19 -13.41 12.73
CA GLU A 365 16.98 -12.98 11.99
C GLU A 365 17.23 -11.68 11.23
N PHE A 366 18.01 -10.77 11.81
CA PHE A 366 18.48 -9.57 11.13
C PHE A 366 19.44 -9.98 10.00
N LEU A 367 20.48 -10.77 10.25
CA LEU A 367 21.38 -11.31 9.22
C LEU A 367 20.65 -12.19 8.19
N ALA A 368 19.63 -12.96 8.57
CA ALA A 368 18.79 -13.75 7.68
C ALA A 368 17.92 -12.83 6.81
N ARG A 369 17.34 -11.76 7.38
CA ARG A 369 16.67 -10.69 6.61
C ARG A 369 17.63 -9.94 5.68
N LEU A 370 18.90 -9.78 6.08
CA LEU A 370 19.94 -9.12 5.30
C LEU A 370 20.50 -9.99 4.18
N THR A 371 20.53 -11.31 4.37
CA THR A 371 20.95 -12.29 3.36
C THR A 371 19.78 -12.72 2.47
N SER A 372 18.54 -12.56 2.94
CA SER A 372 17.33 -12.56 2.12
C SER A 372 17.14 -11.20 1.44
N PHE A 373 18.11 -10.80 0.62
CA PHE A 373 17.80 -9.89 -0.48
C PHE A 373 16.84 -10.66 -1.43
N SER A 374 15.54 -10.61 -1.12
CA SER A 374 14.52 -10.82 -2.14
C SER A 374 14.76 -9.75 -3.20
N ASN A 375 14.84 -10.16 -4.45
CA ASN A 375 14.86 -9.27 -5.60
C ASN A 375 13.63 -8.34 -5.55
N ASN A 376 13.74 -7.18 -4.91
CA ASN A 376 13.00 -6.00 -5.34
C ASN A 376 13.88 -5.27 -6.34
N THR A 377 14.09 -5.92 -7.49
CA THR A 377 14.44 -5.20 -8.71
C THR A 377 13.22 -4.38 -9.09
N ASN A 378 13.29 -3.07 -8.82
CA ASN A 378 12.46 -2.02 -9.39
C ASN A 378 10.97 -2.31 -9.55
N GLU A 379 10.19 -2.01 -8.50
CA GLU A 379 8.95 -1.27 -8.71
C GLU A 379 8.91 -0.06 -7.76
N ASN A 380 8.89 1.12 -8.37
CA ASN A 380 8.46 2.41 -7.82
C ASN A 380 9.37 3.08 -6.77
N VAL A 381 10.52 3.58 -7.23
CA VAL A 381 11.08 4.83 -6.67
C VAL A 381 10.18 5.98 -7.13
N THR A 382 9.05 6.19 -6.45
CA THR A 382 8.31 7.44 -6.55
C THR A 382 9.04 8.50 -5.75
N LYS A 383 9.44 9.59 -6.43
CA LYS A 383 9.83 10.85 -5.78
C LYS A 383 8.74 11.24 -4.79
N TYR A 384 9.10 11.24 -3.52
CA TYR A 384 8.30 11.72 -2.42
C TYR A 384 7.94 13.19 -2.64
N SER A 385 6.67 13.46 -2.93
CA SER A 385 6.03 14.67 -2.45
C SER A 385 5.20 14.29 -1.22
N ASP A 386 5.38 15.04 -0.14
CA ASP A 386 4.43 15.11 0.96
C ASP A 386 3.05 15.43 0.39
N GLN A 387 2.22 14.41 0.21
CA GLN A 387 0.80 14.58 -0.03
C GLN A 387 0.09 14.20 1.25
N THR A 388 -0.38 15.23 1.95
CA THR A 388 -1.44 15.13 2.93
C THR A 388 -2.57 14.26 2.36
N ILE A 389 -3.09 13.31 3.15
CA ILE A 389 -4.26 12.52 2.75
C ILE A 389 -5.43 13.49 2.54
N SER A 390 -5.78 13.75 1.28
CA SER A 390 -6.94 14.57 0.90
C SER A 390 -8.05 13.66 0.40
N LEU A 391 -9.27 13.89 0.89
CA LEU A 391 -10.44 13.19 0.38
C LEU A 391 -10.77 13.68 -1.03
N SER A 392 -11.45 12.81 -1.80
CA SER A 392 -12.08 13.21 -3.06
C SER A 392 -13.03 14.38 -2.83
N SER A 393 -13.04 15.34 -3.77
CA SER A 393 -13.88 16.53 -3.73
C SER A 393 -15.38 16.22 -3.57
N PRO A 394 -16.15 17.10 -2.92
CA PRO A 394 -17.60 16.95 -2.80
C PRO A 394 -18.30 17.09 -4.16
N TYR A 395 -19.52 16.56 -4.25
CA TYR A 395 -20.37 16.65 -5.44
C TYR A 395 -21.16 17.96 -5.48
N TYR A 396 -21.21 18.62 -6.63
CA TYR A 396 -21.92 19.89 -6.81
C TYR A 396 -23.06 19.75 -7.83
N ILE A 397 -24.07 20.64 -7.72
CA ILE A 397 -25.10 20.79 -8.73
C ILE A 397 -24.58 21.77 -9.78
N SER A 398 -24.72 21.44 -11.07
CA SER A 398 -24.41 22.37 -12.16
C SER A 398 -25.34 22.14 -13.34
N LEU A 399 -25.50 23.17 -14.17
CA LEU A 399 -26.37 23.14 -15.36
C LEU A 399 -25.62 23.01 -16.67
N LEU A 400 -24.28 22.95 -16.64
CA LEU A 400 -23.41 22.95 -17.81
C LEU A 400 -22.42 21.79 -17.72
N ALA A 401 -22.52 20.82 -18.63
CA ALA A 401 -21.65 19.65 -18.67
C ALA A 401 -20.32 19.93 -19.38
N GLN A 402 -19.24 19.27 -18.96
CA GLN A 402 -17.99 19.20 -19.72
C GLN A 402 -18.12 18.23 -20.91
N ASN A 403 -17.33 18.46 -21.98
CA ASN A 403 -17.40 17.71 -23.25
C ASN A 403 -17.22 16.18 -23.11
N LYS A 404 -16.43 15.69 -22.14
CA LYS A 404 -16.20 14.23 -21.95
C LYS A 404 -17.41 13.48 -21.37
N ASN A 405 -18.29 14.15 -20.62
CA ASN A 405 -19.38 13.50 -19.88
C ASN A 405 -20.73 13.53 -20.61
N LYS A 406 -20.73 14.00 -21.87
CA LYS A 406 -21.93 14.20 -22.69
C LYS A 406 -22.71 12.89 -22.95
N GLN A 407 -22.03 11.75 -23.10
CA GLN A 407 -22.67 10.46 -23.41
C GLN A 407 -23.51 9.87 -22.28
N VAL A 408 -23.08 9.99 -21.02
CA VAL A 408 -23.85 9.52 -19.84
C VAL A 408 -25.13 10.33 -19.68
N ILE A 409 -25.05 11.61 -20.03
CA ILE A 409 -26.12 12.61 -19.92
C ILE A 409 -27.20 12.39 -20.98
N ASP A 410 -26.81 12.01 -22.19
CA ASP A 410 -27.73 11.77 -23.30
C ASP A 410 -28.62 10.53 -23.06
N SER A 411 -28.05 9.44 -22.51
CA SER A 411 -28.80 8.19 -22.25
C SER A 411 -29.85 8.33 -21.13
N TRP A 412 -29.55 9.09 -20.08
CA TRP A 412 -30.51 9.38 -19.01
C TRP A 412 -31.64 10.31 -19.51
N ASN A 413 -31.28 11.37 -20.25
CA ASN A 413 -32.27 12.32 -20.76
C ASN A 413 -33.22 11.70 -21.80
N GLU A 414 -32.74 10.76 -22.64
CA GLU A 414 -33.58 10.00 -23.56
C GLU A 414 -34.60 9.11 -22.83
N SER A 415 -34.21 8.51 -21.70
CA SER A 415 -35.07 7.59 -20.94
C SER A 415 -36.22 8.30 -20.20
N TYR A 416 -36.03 9.55 -19.77
CA TYR A 416 -36.98 10.24 -18.89
C TYR A 416 -37.64 11.50 -19.48
N LYS A 417 -37.28 11.91 -20.72
CA LYS A 417 -37.93 13.00 -21.47
C LYS A 417 -38.15 14.32 -20.69
N SER A 418 -37.24 14.71 -19.79
CA SER A 418 -37.33 15.99 -19.05
C SER A 418 -35.97 16.69 -18.92
N TYR A 419 -35.95 18.01 -19.10
CA TYR A 419 -34.74 18.84 -18.93
C TYR A 419 -34.60 19.28 -17.45
N THR A 420 -34.24 18.34 -16.59
CA THR A 420 -34.03 18.52 -15.13
C THR A 420 -32.60 18.98 -14.81
N PRO A 421 -32.36 19.72 -13.70
CA PRO A 421 -31.02 20.14 -13.25
C PRO A 421 -30.08 18.95 -13.02
N TYR A 422 -28.82 19.08 -13.42
CA TYR A 422 -27.81 18.01 -13.38
C TYR A 422 -27.02 18.00 -12.07
N PHE A 423 -26.64 16.81 -11.62
CA PHE A 423 -25.53 16.62 -10.68
C PHE A 423 -24.26 16.45 -11.49
N ILE A 424 -23.25 17.28 -11.25
CA ILE A 424 -21.94 17.08 -11.88
C ILE A 424 -21.07 16.26 -10.94
N LEU A 425 -20.61 15.15 -11.50
CA LEU A 425 -19.72 14.16 -10.89
C LEU A 425 -18.27 14.64 -11.05
N LYS A 426 -17.61 14.93 -9.93
CA LYS A 426 -16.15 15.10 -9.69
C LYS A 426 -15.36 16.12 -10.55
N MET A 427 -14.44 16.83 -9.88
CA MET A 427 -13.54 17.84 -10.45
C MET A 427 -12.15 17.27 -10.77
N GLU A 428 -11.64 17.58 -11.96
CA GLU A 428 -10.29 18.11 -12.12
C GLU A 428 -10.42 19.50 -12.77
N ASP A 429 -9.51 20.40 -12.41
CA ASP A 429 -9.59 21.87 -12.40
C ASP A 429 -9.74 22.60 -13.75
N GLU A 430 -10.72 22.26 -14.57
CA GLU A 430 -11.12 23.12 -15.69
C GLU A 430 -12.65 23.20 -15.80
N GLU A 431 -13.29 23.97 -14.92
CA GLU A 431 -14.56 24.57 -15.27
C GLU A 431 -14.30 25.42 -16.53
N VAL A 432 -14.76 24.96 -17.70
CA VAL A 432 -14.67 25.75 -18.93
C VAL A 432 -15.37 27.07 -18.66
N VAL A 433 -14.58 28.14 -18.54
CA VAL A 433 -15.03 29.51 -18.30
C VAL A 433 -15.69 30.05 -19.58
N ASP A 434 -16.82 29.48 -19.98
CA ASP A 434 -17.70 30.09 -20.99
C ASP A 434 -18.75 30.96 -20.27
N ILE A 435 -18.28 32.10 -19.75
CA ILE A 435 -19.12 33.14 -19.15
C ILE A 435 -20.27 33.52 -20.09
N PRO A 436 -20.07 33.71 -21.42
CA PRO A 436 -21.16 33.95 -22.37
C PRO A 436 -22.29 32.91 -22.32
N LEU A 437 -21.96 31.61 -22.22
CA LEU A 437 -22.96 30.55 -22.11
C LEU A 437 -23.73 30.62 -20.79
N LYS A 438 -23.04 30.87 -19.66
CA LYS A 438 -23.66 31.06 -18.33
C LYS A 438 -24.65 32.24 -18.36
N GLU A 439 -24.25 33.37 -18.95
CA GLU A 439 -25.11 34.56 -19.10
C GLU A 439 -26.33 34.32 -20.00
N LYS A 440 -26.14 33.64 -21.14
CA LYS A 440 -27.25 33.29 -22.04
C LYS A 440 -28.28 32.41 -21.33
N LYS A 441 -27.82 31.42 -20.55
CA LYS A 441 -28.70 30.54 -19.77
C LYS A 441 -29.42 31.31 -18.66
N LEU A 442 -28.74 32.25 -18.02
CA LEU A 442 -29.33 33.13 -17.00
C LEU A 442 -30.48 33.96 -17.58
N ARG A 443 -30.30 34.57 -18.76
CA ARG A 443 -31.38 35.30 -19.46
C ARG A 443 -32.58 34.41 -19.74
N PHE A 444 -32.34 33.21 -20.28
CA PHE A 444 -33.41 32.25 -20.56
C PHE A 444 -34.19 31.83 -19.31
N ILE A 445 -33.51 31.60 -18.17
CA ILE A 445 -34.18 31.25 -16.92
C ILE A 445 -34.96 32.44 -16.36
N ASN A 446 -34.42 33.66 -16.45
CA ASN A 446 -35.14 34.87 -16.05
C ASN A 446 -36.46 35.04 -16.81
N ASP A 447 -36.47 34.82 -18.12
CA ASP A 447 -37.69 34.88 -18.94
C ASP A 447 -38.72 33.81 -18.52
N LYS A 448 -38.27 32.62 -18.13
CA LYS A 448 -39.15 31.56 -17.61
C LYS A 448 -39.70 31.89 -16.22
N ILE A 449 -38.89 32.45 -15.33
CA ILE A 449 -39.32 32.88 -13.99
C ILE A 449 -40.35 34.00 -14.11
N ALA A 450 -40.16 34.95 -15.04
CA ALA A 450 -41.12 36.03 -15.28
C ALA A 450 -42.51 35.49 -15.68
N LYS A 451 -42.54 34.38 -16.43
CA LYS A 451 -43.79 33.71 -16.84
C LYS A 451 -44.37 32.81 -15.73
N ASN A 452 -43.52 32.18 -14.92
CA ASN A 452 -43.89 31.20 -13.90
C ASN A 452 -43.18 31.47 -12.56
N PRO A 453 -43.57 32.52 -11.80
CA PRO A 453 -42.85 32.96 -10.60
C PRO A 453 -43.01 32.03 -9.38
N ASN A 454 -43.91 31.03 -9.44
CA ASN A 454 -44.13 30.06 -8.37
C ASN A 454 -43.53 28.68 -8.68
N ASN A 455 -42.53 28.60 -9.56
CA ASN A 455 -41.84 27.35 -9.86
C ASN A 455 -40.49 27.29 -9.10
N ALA A 456 -40.42 26.45 -8.07
CA ALA A 456 -39.25 26.28 -7.21
C ALA A 456 -37.98 25.85 -8.00
N GLU A 457 -38.14 24.96 -8.97
CA GLU A 457 -37.04 24.42 -9.78
C GLU A 457 -36.31 25.52 -10.55
N LEU A 458 -37.03 26.51 -11.09
CA LEU A 458 -36.40 27.61 -11.83
C LEU A 458 -35.49 28.47 -10.96
N TYR A 459 -35.86 28.70 -9.70
CA TYR A 459 -35.02 29.41 -8.75
C TYR A 459 -33.78 28.59 -8.40
N ILE A 460 -33.91 27.27 -8.22
CA ILE A 460 -32.73 26.41 -8.03
C ILE A 460 -31.79 26.46 -9.22
N GLN A 461 -32.32 26.34 -10.43
CA GLN A 461 -31.52 26.43 -11.66
C GLN A 461 -30.77 27.75 -11.73
N ARG A 462 -31.45 28.87 -11.42
CA ARG A 462 -30.82 30.20 -11.43
C ARG A 462 -29.78 30.36 -10.32
N GLY A 463 -30.09 29.89 -9.12
CA GLY A 463 -29.19 29.93 -7.97
C GLY A 463 -27.89 29.16 -8.20
N VAL A 464 -27.96 28.00 -8.86
CA VAL A 464 -26.79 27.21 -9.27
C VAL A 464 -25.89 27.99 -10.24
N ILE A 465 -26.47 28.70 -11.22
CA ILE A 465 -25.69 29.55 -12.14
C ILE A 465 -25.04 30.70 -11.36
N TYR A 466 -25.79 31.36 -10.48
CA TYR A 466 -25.22 32.43 -9.64
C TYR A 466 -24.07 31.93 -8.78
N ALA A 467 -24.18 30.74 -8.18
CA ALA A 467 -23.09 30.11 -7.43
C ALA A 467 -21.85 29.89 -8.32
N SER A 468 -22.03 29.35 -9.53
CA SER A 468 -20.94 29.14 -10.50
C SER A 468 -20.30 30.44 -11.04
N LEU A 469 -20.95 31.59 -10.83
CA LEU A 469 -20.44 32.92 -11.16
C LEU A 469 -19.87 33.64 -9.92
N LYS A 470 -19.72 32.92 -8.79
CA LYS A 470 -19.32 33.46 -7.48
C LYS A 470 -20.22 34.58 -6.96
N GLN A 471 -21.48 34.62 -7.40
CA GLN A 471 -22.52 35.54 -6.91
C GLN A 471 -23.29 34.89 -5.75
N HIS A 472 -22.58 34.61 -4.64
CA HIS A 472 -23.09 33.80 -3.52
C HIS A 472 -24.40 34.33 -2.92
N GLU A 473 -24.51 35.65 -2.72
CA GLU A 473 -25.71 36.27 -2.14
C GLU A 473 -26.96 36.01 -2.98
N LYS A 474 -26.86 36.15 -4.31
CA LYS A 474 -27.98 35.91 -5.23
C LYS A 474 -28.35 34.42 -5.26
N ALA A 475 -27.36 33.54 -5.20
CA ALA A 475 -27.59 32.10 -5.13
C ALA A 475 -28.36 31.72 -3.85
N ILE A 476 -27.95 32.23 -2.69
CA ILE A 476 -28.64 31.99 -1.41
C ILE A 476 -30.09 32.49 -1.45
N LEU A 477 -30.32 33.68 -2.00
CA LEU A 477 -31.68 34.23 -2.16
C LEU A 477 -32.57 33.32 -3.02
N ASP A 478 -32.03 32.81 -4.13
CA ASP A 478 -32.75 31.91 -5.02
C ASP A 478 -33.03 30.55 -4.38
N PHE A 479 -32.07 29.97 -3.64
CA PHE A 479 -32.30 28.74 -2.88
C PHE A 479 -33.37 28.92 -1.79
N ASN A 480 -33.34 30.04 -1.08
CA ASN A 480 -34.36 30.38 -0.09
C ASN A 480 -35.73 30.59 -0.74
N LYS A 481 -35.79 31.23 -1.92
CA LYS A 481 -37.03 31.42 -2.66
C LYS A 481 -37.60 30.09 -3.15
N SER A 482 -36.75 29.18 -3.62
CA SER A 482 -37.15 27.81 -3.95
C SER A 482 -37.79 27.11 -2.74
N LEU A 483 -37.15 27.17 -1.57
CA LEU A 483 -37.66 26.54 -0.34
C LEU A 483 -38.93 27.20 0.22
N HIS A 484 -39.12 28.50 -0.05
CA HIS A 484 -40.37 29.18 0.28
C HIS A 484 -41.53 28.67 -0.60
N ILE A 485 -41.27 28.38 -1.88
CA ILE A 485 -42.26 27.85 -2.81
C ILE A 485 -42.55 26.38 -2.49
N ASP A 486 -41.51 25.57 -2.31
CA ASP A 486 -41.61 24.15 -1.98
C ASP A 486 -40.63 23.78 -0.85
N LYS A 487 -41.19 23.56 0.35
CA LYS A 487 -40.43 23.20 1.55
C LYS A 487 -39.89 21.77 1.54
N ASN A 488 -40.35 20.93 0.62
CA ASN A 488 -39.91 19.54 0.49
C ASN A 488 -38.90 19.35 -0.66
N TYR A 489 -38.45 20.44 -1.28
CA TYR A 489 -37.50 20.38 -2.39
C TYR A 489 -36.08 20.08 -1.89
N TYR A 490 -35.76 18.79 -1.72
CA TYR A 490 -34.50 18.31 -1.15
C TYR A 490 -33.25 18.87 -1.86
N LEU A 491 -33.34 19.10 -3.18
CA LEU A 491 -32.27 19.71 -3.98
C LEU A 491 -31.91 21.12 -3.54
N ALA A 492 -32.88 21.90 -3.03
CA ALA A 492 -32.60 23.24 -2.53
C ALA A 492 -31.86 23.25 -1.20
N TYR A 493 -32.16 22.29 -0.33
CA TYR A 493 -31.35 22.06 0.87
C TYR A 493 -29.93 21.64 0.49
N PHE A 494 -29.78 20.64 -0.39
CA PHE A 494 -28.45 20.18 -0.83
C PHE A 494 -27.63 21.27 -1.53
N ALA A 495 -28.23 22.03 -2.46
CA ALA A 495 -27.56 23.13 -3.15
C ALA A 495 -27.08 24.22 -2.20
N ARG A 496 -27.92 24.57 -1.21
CA ARG A 496 -27.60 25.58 -0.22
C ARG A 496 -26.52 25.10 0.74
N ALA A 497 -26.57 23.85 1.19
CA ALA A 497 -25.52 23.22 1.98
C ALA A 497 -24.17 23.24 1.25
N ASN A 498 -24.13 22.82 -0.02
CA ASN A 498 -22.92 22.82 -0.83
C ASN A 498 -22.33 24.22 -0.99
N LEU A 499 -23.17 25.24 -1.23
CA LEU A 499 -22.72 26.63 -1.34
C LEU A 499 -22.10 27.13 -0.03
N PHE A 500 -22.75 26.88 1.11
CA PHE A 500 -22.18 27.24 2.41
C PHE A 500 -20.90 26.48 2.73
N HIS A 501 -20.83 25.20 2.36
CA HIS A 501 -19.62 24.39 2.52
C HIS A 501 -18.46 24.92 1.65
N GLN A 502 -18.73 25.33 0.42
CA GLN A 502 -17.73 25.98 -0.44
C GLN A 502 -17.24 27.30 0.17
N MET A 503 -18.16 28.16 0.63
CA MET A 503 -17.81 29.44 1.26
C MET A 503 -16.99 29.27 2.54
N LEU A 504 -17.22 28.20 3.31
CA LEU A 504 -16.42 27.83 4.48
C LEU A 504 -14.96 27.54 4.08
N ASN A 505 -14.74 26.87 2.95
CA ASN A 505 -13.39 26.56 2.46
C ASN A 505 -12.67 27.80 1.86
N GLU A 506 -13.41 28.79 1.35
CA GLU A 506 -12.85 29.99 0.71
C GLU A 506 -12.54 31.13 1.70
N SER A 507 -13.03 31.07 2.95
CA SER A 507 -12.88 32.16 3.92
C SER A 507 -12.51 31.69 5.33
N GLU A 508 -11.33 32.08 5.82
CA GLU A 508 -10.86 31.76 7.19
C GLU A 508 -11.70 32.39 8.31
N ASN A 509 -12.59 33.34 7.99
CA ASN A 509 -13.22 34.21 8.98
C ASN A 509 -14.70 34.50 8.66
N SER A 510 -15.47 33.45 8.37
CA SER A 510 -16.90 33.58 8.09
C SER A 510 -17.75 33.11 9.29
N ASN A 511 -18.72 33.94 9.69
CA ASN A 511 -19.77 33.59 10.66
C ASN A 511 -20.75 32.50 10.14
N ILE A 512 -20.30 31.63 9.23
CA ILE A 512 -21.13 30.56 8.66
C ILE A 512 -21.30 29.49 9.73
N ASN A 513 -22.54 29.32 10.17
CA ASN A 513 -22.86 28.31 11.17
C ASN A 513 -22.83 26.91 10.54
N ILE A 514 -21.82 26.12 10.88
CA ILE A 514 -21.65 24.71 10.47
C ILE A 514 -22.92 23.89 10.75
N ASP A 515 -23.65 24.19 11.82
CA ASP A 515 -24.91 23.50 12.15
C ASP A 515 -25.99 23.74 11.10
N MET A 516 -25.98 24.88 10.41
CA MET A 516 -26.91 25.14 9.30
C MET A 516 -26.59 24.26 8.09
N ILE A 517 -25.31 24.05 7.78
CA ILE A 517 -24.88 23.19 6.68
C ILE A 517 -25.30 21.74 6.96
N ILE A 518 -25.01 21.24 8.17
CA ILE A 518 -25.41 19.90 8.59
C ILE A 518 -26.94 19.74 8.56
N LYS A 519 -27.70 20.71 9.09
CA LYS A 519 -29.18 20.67 9.07
C LYS A 519 -29.75 20.60 7.66
N ASP A 520 -29.14 21.30 6.70
CA ASP A 520 -29.58 21.24 5.31
C ASP A 520 -29.26 19.88 4.68
N TYR A 521 -28.07 19.30 4.92
CA TYR A 521 -27.78 17.92 4.51
C TYR A 521 -28.74 16.91 5.17
N ASP A 522 -29.00 17.03 6.48
CA ASP A 522 -29.96 16.19 7.20
C ASP A 522 -31.35 16.26 6.59
N LYS A 523 -31.82 17.47 6.24
CA LYS A 523 -33.10 17.65 5.58
C LYS A 523 -33.13 17.07 4.17
N ALA A 524 -32.05 17.23 3.40
CA ALA A 524 -31.96 16.63 2.07
C ALA A 524 -32.04 15.09 2.14
N ILE A 525 -31.31 14.48 3.08
CA ILE A 525 -31.32 13.02 3.32
C ILE A 525 -32.69 12.55 3.80
N ALA A 526 -33.32 13.27 4.74
CA ALA A 526 -34.63 12.88 5.27
C ALA A 526 -35.74 12.96 4.21
N LEU A 527 -35.68 13.96 3.32
CA LEU A 527 -36.64 14.13 2.24
C LEU A 527 -36.41 13.15 1.08
N ASN A 528 -35.16 12.75 0.84
CA ASN A 528 -34.82 11.72 -0.14
C ASN A 528 -33.69 10.79 0.36
N PRO A 529 -34.02 9.70 1.08
CA PRO A 529 -33.03 8.78 1.63
C PRO A 529 -32.20 8.03 0.57
N THR A 530 -32.67 7.96 -0.68
CA THR A 530 -31.92 7.30 -1.78
C THR A 530 -30.87 8.20 -2.41
N PHE A 531 -30.83 9.48 -2.03
CA PHE A 531 -29.92 10.47 -2.57
C PHE A 531 -28.54 10.43 -1.89
N LYS A 532 -27.75 9.40 -2.24
CA LYS A 532 -26.42 9.08 -1.67
C LYS A 532 -25.43 10.26 -1.60
N TYR A 533 -25.49 11.21 -2.53
CA TYR A 533 -24.56 12.34 -2.58
C TYR A 533 -24.70 13.30 -1.40
N ALA A 534 -25.89 13.39 -0.78
CA ALA A 534 -26.06 14.19 0.45
C ALA A 534 -25.33 13.57 1.64
N ALA A 535 -25.40 12.24 1.81
CA ALA A 535 -24.61 11.53 2.82
C ALA A 535 -23.11 11.67 2.53
N PHE A 536 -22.68 11.43 1.28
CA PHE A 536 -21.28 11.55 0.89
C PHE A 536 -20.69 12.95 1.18
N ASN A 537 -21.38 14.03 0.78
CA ASN A 537 -20.90 15.40 1.02
C ASN A 537 -20.90 15.76 2.52
N ARG A 538 -21.90 15.29 3.28
CA ARG A 538 -21.93 15.46 4.74
C ARG A 538 -20.77 14.70 5.41
N GLY A 539 -20.41 13.52 4.90
CA GLY A 539 -19.24 12.76 5.31
C GLY A 539 -17.93 13.54 5.12
N ILE A 540 -17.76 14.23 3.98
CA ILE A 540 -16.61 15.11 3.74
C ILE A 540 -16.57 16.27 4.75
N LEU A 541 -17.72 16.90 5.02
CA LEU A 541 -17.80 17.95 6.05
C LEU A 541 -17.42 17.39 7.43
N TYR A 542 -17.92 16.21 7.80
CA TYR A 542 -17.55 15.57 9.07
C TYR A 542 -16.06 15.26 9.16
N PHE A 543 -15.42 14.85 8.05
CA PHE A 543 -13.98 14.67 8.01
C PHE A 543 -13.22 15.98 8.27
N GLN A 544 -13.61 17.09 7.64
CA GLN A 544 -13.00 18.40 7.88
C GLN A 544 -13.15 18.88 9.34
N LEU A 545 -14.22 18.44 10.02
CA LEU A 545 -14.46 18.70 11.44
C LEU A 545 -13.79 17.66 12.36
N SER A 546 -12.93 16.79 11.82
CA SER A 546 -12.28 15.68 12.53
C SER A 546 -13.24 14.68 13.18
N LYS A 547 -14.49 14.60 12.71
CA LYS A 547 -15.53 13.66 13.18
C LYS A 547 -15.49 12.37 12.35
N TYR A 548 -14.37 11.65 12.42
CA TYR A 548 -14.07 10.50 11.55
C TYR A 548 -15.11 9.37 11.58
N ILE A 549 -15.65 9.04 12.76
CA ILE A 549 -16.67 7.97 12.89
C ILE A 549 -17.93 8.33 12.10
N LYS A 550 -18.42 9.58 12.23
CA LYS A 550 -19.59 10.05 11.48
C LYS A 550 -19.33 10.10 9.98
N ALA A 551 -18.12 10.46 9.56
CA ALA A 551 -17.73 10.42 8.17
C ALA A 551 -17.75 8.99 7.60
N ILE A 552 -17.24 8.01 8.36
CA ILE A 552 -17.28 6.59 7.99
C ILE A 552 -18.71 6.08 7.88
N GLU A 553 -19.60 6.45 8.82
CA GLU A 553 -21.03 6.11 8.77
C GLU A 553 -21.67 6.66 7.49
N ASP A 554 -21.45 7.93 7.17
CA ASP A 554 -21.99 8.60 5.98
C ASP A 554 -21.47 7.99 4.67
N PHE A 555 -20.17 7.66 4.58
CA PHE A 555 -19.63 6.96 3.42
C PHE A 555 -20.17 5.53 3.31
N SER A 556 -20.41 4.86 4.44
CA SER A 556 -21.01 3.52 4.44
C SER A 556 -22.45 3.54 3.94
N VAL A 557 -23.25 4.52 4.36
CA VAL A 557 -24.60 4.74 3.81
C VAL A 557 -24.54 5.00 2.30
N ALA A 558 -23.61 5.83 1.84
CA ALA A 558 -23.44 6.09 0.41
C ALA A 558 -23.08 4.83 -0.39
N ILE A 559 -22.25 3.95 0.17
CA ILE A 559 -21.89 2.64 -0.40
C ILE A 559 -23.08 1.69 -0.41
N GLU A 560 -23.85 1.60 0.69
CA GLU A 560 -25.03 0.72 0.77
C GLU A 560 -26.10 1.08 -0.26
N LEU A 561 -26.26 2.38 -0.54
CA LEU A 561 -27.17 2.88 -1.56
C LEU A 561 -26.65 2.62 -2.99
N ASP A 562 -25.33 2.57 -3.18
CA ASP A 562 -24.70 2.23 -4.45
C ASP A 562 -23.34 1.56 -4.25
N ASN A 563 -23.32 0.23 -4.40
CA ASN A 563 -22.13 -0.59 -4.27
C ASN A 563 -21.08 -0.33 -5.37
N SER A 564 -21.39 0.47 -6.39
CA SER A 564 -20.47 0.94 -7.43
C SER A 564 -19.89 2.33 -7.17
N PHE A 565 -20.19 2.94 -6.00
CA PHE A 565 -19.73 4.28 -5.65
C PHE A 565 -18.26 4.31 -5.19
N SER A 566 -17.36 4.29 -6.17
CA SER A 566 -15.91 4.15 -5.97
C SER A 566 -15.29 5.24 -5.08
N GLU A 567 -15.74 6.48 -5.16
CA GLU A 567 -15.24 7.58 -4.32
C GLU A 567 -15.59 7.42 -2.85
N ALA A 568 -16.74 6.80 -2.54
CA ALA A 568 -17.14 6.55 -1.16
C ALA A 568 -16.23 5.49 -0.53
N TYR A 569 -15.90 4.44 -1.28
CA TYR A 569 -14.89 3.46 -0.87
C TYR A 569 -13.51 4.11 -0.67
N LEU A 570 -13.06 4.93 -1.62
CA LEU A 570 -11.78 5.65 -1.49
C LEU A 570 -11.75 6.51 -0.22
N ASN A 571 -12.76 7.37 -0.02
CA ASN A 571 -12.77 8.28 1.11
C ASN A 571 -12.89 7.53 2.46
N ARG A 572 -13.69 6.45 2.53
CA ARG A 572 -13.75 5.61 3.74
C ARG A 572 -12.40 4.91 4.01
N GLY A 573 -11.78 4.36 2.97
CA GLY A 573 -10.46 3.73 3.04
C GLY A 573 -9.37 4.69 3.53
N LEU A 574 -9.35 5.94 3.03
CA LEU A 574 -8.43 6.98 3.48
C LEU A 574 -8.59 7.34 4.96
N ILE A 575 -9.83 7.43 5.46
CA ILE A 575 -10.07 7.68 6.89
C ILE A 575 -9.64 6.47 7.73
N LEU A 576 -9.89 5.25 7.26
CA LEU A 576 -9.46 4.03 7.94
C LEU A 576 -7.93 3.95 8.05
N LEU A 577 -7.19 4.42 7.04
CA LEU A 577 -5.72 4.57 7.13
C LEU A 577 -5.32 5.57 8.23
N ILE A 578 -6.00 6.71 8.33
CA ILE A 578 -5.75 7.70 9.40
C ILE A 578 -5.99 7.10 10.79
N LEU A 579 -6.95 6.18 10.90
CA LEU A 579 -7.28 5.45 12.14
C LEU A 579 -6.42 4.19 12.36
N ASN A 580 -5.39 3.95 11.53
CA ASN A 580 -4.53 2.75 11.55
C ASN A 580 -5.29 1.42 11.37
N ASN A 581 -6.48 1.44 10.79
CA ASN A 581 -7.21 0.22 10.42
C ASN A 581 -6.84 -0.19 8.98
N HIS A 582 -5.61 -0.68 8.82
CA HIS A 582 -5.05 -1.04 7.52
C HIS A 582 -5.84 -2.14 6.82
N GLU A 583 -6.29 -3.18 7.54
CA GLU A 583 -6.99 -4.31 6.92
C GLU A 583 -8.27 -3.87 6.19
N GLN A 584 -9.14 -3.11 6.86
CA GLN A 584 -10.38 -2.66 6.24
C GLN A 584 -10.13 -1.55 5.21
N ALA A 585 -9.13 -0.69 5.46
CA ALA A 585 -8.73 0.34 4.50
C ALA A 585 -8.31 -0.28 3.16
N CYS A 586 -7.49 -1.34 3.20
CA CYS A 586 -7.02 -2.00 2.00
C CYS A 586 -8.16 -2.62 1.21
N LYS A 587 -9.12 -3.29 1.86
CA LYS A 587 -10.33 -3.82 1.19
C LYS A 587 -11.13 -2.73 0.48
N ASP A 588 -11.31 -1.58 1.12
CA ASP A 588 -12.03 -0.45 0.53
C ASP A 588 -11.26 0.16 -0.65
N LEU A 589 -9.93 0.32 -0.54
CA LEU A 589 -9.10 0.83 -1.63
C LEU A 589 -9.07 -0.14 -2.82
N SER A 590 -8.92 -1.46 -2.58
CA SER A 590 -9.02 -2.49 -3.60
C SER A 590 -10.36 -2.42 -4.33
N ARG A 591 -11.46 -2.22 -3.58
CA ARG A 591 -12.80 -2.09 -4.16
C ARG A 591 -12.93 -0.81 -5.00
N ALA A 592 -12.38 0.32 -4.54
CA ALA A 592 -12.37 1.56 -5.31
C ALA A 592 -11.60 1.42 -6.63
N GLY A 593 -10.46 0.72 -6.61
CA GLY A 593 -9.64 0.44 -7.78
C GLY A 593 -10.33 -0.50 -8.77
N GLU A 594 -10.97 -1.55 -8.25
CA GLU A 594 -11.82 -2.44 -9.05
C GLU A 594 -12.92 -1.65 -9.76
N LEU A 595 -13.56 -0.69 -9.09
CA LEU A 595 -14.60 0.16 -9.67
C LEU A 595 -14.08 1.24 -10.64
N GLY A 596 -12.78 1.26 -10.94
CA GLY A 596 -12.18 2.07 -11.99
C GLY A 596 -11.38 3.29 -11.53
N LEU A 597 -11.17 3.49 -10.22
CA LEU A 597 -10.28 4.54 -9.72
C LEU A 597 -8.81 4.07 -9.73
N GLY A 598 -8.15 4.13 -10.89
CA GLY A 598 -6.76 3.69 -11.05
C GLY A 598 -5.75 4.36 -10.10
N SER A 599 -5.98 5.61 -9.73
CA SER A 599 -5.11 6.36 -8.82
C SER A 599 -4.95 5.74 -7.43
N VAL A 600 -5.86 4.86 -7.01
CA VAL A 600 -5.79 4.22 -5.69
C VAL A 600 -4.72 3.13 -5.61
N TYR A 601 -4.27 2.55 -6.74
CA TYR A 601 -3.24 1.50 -6.71
C TYR A 601 -1.88 2.02 -6.19
N LEU A 602 -1.61 3.32 -6.31
CA LEU A 602 -0.47 3.96 -5.66
C LEU A 602 -0.59 3.94 -4.12
N LEU A 603 -1.80 4.15 -3.60
CA LEU A 603 -2.06 4.11 -2.17
C LEU A 603 -2.00 2.68 -1.63
N ILE A 604 -2.54 1.71 -2.37
CA ILE A 604 -2.47 0.30 -2.03
C ILE A 604 -1.01 -0.15 -1.94
N ASN A 605 -0.20 0.17 -2.95
CA ASN A 605 1.23 -0.14 -2.94
C ASN A 605 1.98 0.43 -1.74
N ARG A 606 1.55 1.61 -1.26
CA ARG A 606 2.20 2.29 -0.15
C ARG A 606 1.79 1.78 1.23
N TYR A 607 0.53 1.38 1.40
CA TYR A 607 -0.06 1.16 2.72
C TYR A 607 -0.59 -0.26 2.96
N CYS A 608 -0.65 -1.11 1.93
CA CYS A 608 -1.29 -2.43 1.99
C CYS A 608 -0.35 -3.61 1.73
N ASN A 609 0.89 -3.37 1.32
CA ASN A 609 1.87 -4.39 0.92
C ASN A 609 3.10 -4.40 1.81
#